data_AF-A0A8S0WVC4-F1
#
_entry.id   AF-A0A8S0WVC4-F1
#
_cell.length_a   1.000
_cell.length_b   1.000
_cell.length_c   1.000
_cell.angle_alpha   90.00
_cell.angle_beta   90.00
_cell.angle_gamma   90.00
#
_symmetry.space_group_name_H-M   'P 1'
#
loop_
_entity.id
_entity.type
_entity.pdbx_description
1 polymer ?
#
loop_
_entity_poly.entity_id
_entity_poly.type
_entity_poly.pdbx_seq_one_letter_code
_entity_poly.pdbx_strand_id
1 'polypeptide(L)'
;MIVQADPYSPKVKIWSSAQSPFAVRNLMAKAFGISRADITVVVTGLLGLADWGRRCGELHHPFHYVYRKCGSRDFAEVPLRGEAVLLTWTKVYNLPEGYMKPSLGFGIVQFANGLRVAGQLEVDQPEFGMKVRAAVDVVREGVGEDYCGFIFKPLEG
;
A
#
# COMPACT_ATOMS: atom_id res chain seq x y z
N MET A 1 6.93 -0.33 -15.66
CA MET A 1 8.04 -0.02 -14.75
C MET A 1 8.94 0.97 -15.45
N ILE A 2 9.20 2.12 -14.86
CA ILE A 2 10.12 3.14 -15.38
C ILE A 2 11.32 3.17 -14.44
N VAL A 3 12.54 3.27 -14.97
CA VAL A 3 13.78 3.28 -14.18
C VAL A 3 14.59 4.50 -14.57
N GLN A 4 15.07 5.24 -13.58
CA GLN A 4 16.05 6.31 -13.73
C GLN A 4 17.26 5.96 -12.88
N ALA A 5 18.42 5.84 -13.52
CA ALA A 5 19.70 5.69 -12.84
C ALA A 5 20.44 7.03 -12.86
N ASP A 6 21.12 7.36 -11.76
CA ASP A 6 22.06 8.47 -11.73
C ASP A 6 23.38 8.04 -12.41
N PRO A 7 23.84 8.74 -13.45
CA PRO A 7 25.09 8.38 -14.14
C PRO A 7 26.36 8.57 -13.28
N TYR A 8 26.28 9.30 -12.17
CA TYR A 8 27.42 9.63 -11.31
C TYR A 8 27.36 8.97 -9.93
N SER A 9 26.33 8.16 -9.63
CA SER A 9 26.19 7.47 -8.35
C SER A 9 25.51 6.11 -8.50
N PRO A 10 25.65 5.17 -7.54
CA PRO A 10 24.97 3.88 -7.60
C PRO A 10 23.45 3.97 -7.36
N LYS A 11 22.88 5.19 -7.33
CA LYS A 11 21.49 5.42 -6.99
C LYS A 11 20.58 5.13 -8.17
N VAL A 12 19.53 4.35 -7.91
CA VAL A 12 18.53 3.97 -8.90
C VAL A 12 17.13 4.26 -8.36
N LYS A 13 16.34 5.00 -9.12
CA LYS A 13 14.93 5.28 -8.83
C LYS A 13 14.04 4.49 -9.78
N ILE A 14 13.08 3.76 -9.24
CA ILE A 14 12.23 2.82 -9.98
C ILE A 14 10.79 3.17 -9.70
N TRP A 15 10.02 3.50 -10.74
CA TRP A 15 8.56 3.61 -10.67
C TRP A 15 7.94 2.27 -11.05
N SER A 16 7.21 1.66 -10.12
CA SER A 16 6.63 0.32 -10.29
C SER A 16 5.17 0.29 -9.87
N SER A 17 4.32 -0.40 -10.63
CA SER A 17 2.96 -0.76 -10.18
C SER A 17 2.95 -2.02 -9.29
N ALA A 18 4.12 -2.56 -8.93
CA ALA A 18 4.21 -3.74 -8.08
C ALA A 18 3.84 -3.41 -6.64
N GLN A 19 3.04 -4.28 -6.01
CA GLN A 19 2.47 -4.06 -4.68
C GLN A 19 3.50 -4.06 -3.54
N SER A 20 4.68 -4.67 -3.77
CA SER A 20 5.75 -4.72 -2.78
C SER A 20 6.99 -3.99 -3.28
N PRO A 21 7.17 -2.71 -2.92
CA PRO A 21 8.41 -2.00 -3.19
C PRO A 21 9.60 -2.71 -2.55
N PHE A 22 9.40 -3.47 -1.47
CA PHE A 22 10.43 -4.31 -0.83
C PHE A 22 10.88 -5.47 -1.72
N ALA A 23 9.96 -6.20 -2.34
CA ALA A 23 10.30 -7.31 -3.22
C ALA A 23 11.06 -6.81 -4.46
N VAL A 24 10.62 -5.69 -5.04
CA VAL A 24 11.32 -5.04 -6.15
C VAL A 24 12.70 -4.57 -5.71
N ARG A 25 12.81 -3.89 -4.56
CA ARG A 25 14.11 -3.42 -4.04
C ARG A 25 15.08 -4.57 -3.79
N ASN A 26 14.61 -5.68 -3.22
CA ASN A 26 15.43 -6.87 -2.96
C ASN A 26 15.87 -7.56 -4.26
N LEU A 27 14.97 -7.70 -5.22
CA LEU A 27 15.29 -8.27 -6.53
C LEU A 27 16.35 -7.43 -7.25
N MET A 28 16.17 -6.10 -7.27
CA MET A 28 17.08 -5.19 -7.97
C MET A 28 18.44 -5.08 -7.29
N ALA A 29 18.49 -5.05 -5.95
CA ALA A 29 19.74 -5.08 -5.21
C ALA A 29 20.57 -6.33 -5.56
N LYS A 30 19.90 -7.49 -5.64
CA LYS A 30 20.54 -8.75 -6.01
C LYS A 30 20.96 -8.80 -7.49
N ALA A 31 20.12 -8.28 -8.39
CA ALA A 31 20.37 -8.30 -9.82
C ALA A 31 21.51 -7.37 -10.26
N PHE A 32 21.59 -6.18 -9.66
CA PHE A 32 22.58 -5.16 -10.03
C PHE A 32 23.80 -5.09 -9.09
N GLY A 33 23.81 -5.89 -8.01
CA GLY A 33 24.92 -5.88 -7.05
C GLY A 33 25.07 -4.56 -6.29
N ILE A 34 24.01 -3.74 -6.22
CA ILE A 34 23.99 -2.44 -5.55
C ILE A 34 23.31 -2.54 -4.18
N SER A 35 23.66 -1.63 -3.27
CA SER A 35 23.06 -1.61 -1.93
C SER A 35 21.55 -1.36 -2.01
N ARG A 36 20.80 -2.01 -1.13
CA ARG A 36 19.36 -1.74 -0.95
C ARG A 36 19.08 -0.29 -0.60
N ALA A 37 20.02 0.40 0.05
CA ALA A 37 19.89 1.81 0.42
C ALA A 37 19.96 2.75 -0.80
N ASP A 38 20.62 2.33 -1.87
CA ASP A 38 20.78 3.11 -3.10
C ASP A 38 19.62 2.92 -4.09
N ILE A 39 18.65 2.05 -3.78
CA ILE A 39 17.49 1.78 -4.62
C ILE A 39 16.24 2.42 -4.02
N THR A 40 15.69 3.41 -4.70
CA THR A 40 14.38 4.01 -4.39
C THR A 40 13.33 3.36 -5.26
N VAL A 41 12.31 2.72 -4.67
CA VAL A 41 11.16 2.19 -5.41
C VAL A 41 9.93 3.03 -5.11
N VAL A 42 9.50 3.82 -6.09
CA VAL A 42 8.27 4.58 -6.08
C VAL A 42 7.16 3.67 -6.59
N VAL A 43 6.16 3.38 -5.75
CA VAL A 43 4.98 2.64 -6.20
C VAL A 43 4.04 3.61 -6.91
N THR A 44 3.77 3.40 -8.20
CA THR A 44 2.90 4.28 -9.01
C THR A 44 1.43 3.90 -8.96
N GLY A 45 0.95 3.50 -7.78
CA GLY A 45 -0.45 3.68 -7.41
C GLY A 45 -0.47 4.79 -6.39
N LEU A 46 -1.25 5.86 -6.61
CA LEU A 46 -1.46 6.87 -5.58
C LEU A 46 -2.02 6.16 -4.35
N LEU A 47 -1.18 6.04 -3.32
CA LEU A 47 -1.54 5.47 -2.04
C LEU A 47 -2.79 6.21 -1.55
N GLY A 48 -3.91 5.50 -1.48
CA GLY A 48 -5.19 6.09 -1.11
C GLY A 48 -6.10 6.46 -2.28
N LEU A 49 -5.82 5.99 -3.50
CA LEU A 49 -6.72 6.05 -4.65
C LEU A 49 -6.97 4.63 -5.20
N ALA A 50 -8.21 4.36 -5.59
CA ALA A 50 -8.56 3.24 -6.46
C ALA A 50 -8.83 3.76 -7.86
N ASP A 51 -8.66 2.88 -8.84
CA ASP A 51 -9.09 3.16 -10.19
C ASP A 51 -10.51 2.66 -10.41
N TRP A 52 -11.36 3.55 -10.90
CA TRP A 52 -12.65 3.22 -11.48
C TRP A 52 -12.52 3.15 -13.00
N GLY A 53 -12.77 1.96 -13.56
CA GLY A 53 -12.92 1.81 -15.00
C GLY A 53 -14.25 2.35 -15.48
N ARG A 54 -14.25 3.52 -16.12
CA ARG A 54 -15.47 4.16 -16.66
C ARG A 54 -16.30 3.23 -17.56
N ARG A 55 -15.64 2.31 -18.27
CA ARG A 55 -16.28 1.36 -19.18
C ARG A 55 -16.83 0.11 -18.50
N CYS A 56 -16.17 -0.42 -17.46
CA CYS A 56 -16.60 -1.65 -16.78
C CYS A 56 -17.37 -1.42 -15.49
N GLY A 57 -17.35 -0.20 -14.96
CA GLY A 57 -18.01 0.13 -13.69
C GLY A 57 -17.34 -0.48 -12.46
N GLU A 58 -16.08 -0.93 -12.56
CA GLU A 58 -15.42 -1.71 -11.51
C GLU A 58 -14.30 -0.91 -10.85
N LEU A 59 -14.23 -0.98 -9.52
CA LEU A 59 -13.20 -0.38 -8.70
C LEU A 59 -12.09 -1.38 -8.44
N HIS A 60 -10.86 -0.97 -8.67
CA HIS A 60 -9.70 -1.82 -8.45
C HIS A 60 -8.65 -1.12 -7.61
N HIS A 61 -8.12 -1.87 -6.66
CA HIS A 61 -6.95 -1.52 -5.90
C HIS A 61 -6.10 -2.79 -5.71
N PRO A 62 -4.78 -2.72 -5.88
CA PRO A 62 -4.01 -1.56 -6.34
C PRO A 62 -4.12 -1.34 -7.86
N PHE A 63 -3.47 -0.27 -8.34
CA PHE A 63 -3.57 0.22 -9.71
C PHE A 63 -3.24 -0.85 -10.76
N HIS A 64 -4.07 -0.94 -11.81
CA HIS A 64 -3.84 -1.81 -12.97
C HIS A 64 -3.89 -1.03 -14.28
N TYR A 65 -2.83 -1.10 -15.09
CA TYR A 65 -2.76 -0.43 -16.41
C TYR A 65 -3.77 -0.92 -17.46
N VAL A 66 -4.38 -2.09 -17.25
CA VAL A 66 -5.40 -2.67 -18.14
C VAL A 66 -6.38 -3.48 -17.30
N TYR A 67 -7.68 -3.19 -17.43
CA TYR A 67 -8.71 -4.02 -16.79
C TYR A 67 -8.87 -5.36 -17.48
N ARG A 68 -8.80 -6.44 -16.70
CA ARG A 68 -8.99 -7.80 -17.23
C ARG A 68 -10.38 -8.01 -17.83
N LYS A 69 -11.41 -7.33 -17.29
CA LYS A 69 -12.81 -7.50 -17.70
C LYS A 69 -13.14 -6.83 -19.03
N CYS A 70 -12.61 -5.63 -19.29
CA CYS A 70 -13.03 -4.80 -20.43
C CYS A 70 -11.89 -4.30 -21.31
N GLY A 71 -10.63 -4.63 -20.98
CA GLY A 71 -9.44 -4.17 -21.70
C GLY A 71 -9.23 -2.65 -21.69
N SER A 72 -10.03 -1.89 -20.92
CA SER A 72 -9.97 -0.44 -20.90
C SER A 72 -8.68 0.07 -20.27
N ARG A 73 -8.21 1.21 -20.78
CA ARG A 73 -7.11 2.03 -20.26
C ARG A 73 -7.57 3.42 -19.82
N ASP A 74 -8.89 3.61 -19.73
CA ASP A 74 -9.51 4.84 -19.23
C ASP A 74 -9.91 4.64 -17.77
N PHE A 75 -9.35 5.47 -16.90
CA PHE A 75 -9.40 5.37 -15.45
C PHE A 75 -9.88 6.70 -14.86
N ALA A 76 -10.67 6.60 -13.80
CA ALA A 76 -10.95 7.72 -12.90
C ALA A 76 -10.46 7.36 -11.49
N GLU A 77 -9.78 8.28 -10.83
CA GLU A 77 -9.28 8.08 -9.47
C GLU A 77 -10.40 8.27 -8.45
N VAL A 78 -10.50 7.34 -7.50
CA VAL A 78 -11.48 7.38 -6.42
C VAL A 78 -10.76 7.37 -5.07
N PRO A 79 -10.98 8.39 -4.20
CA PRO A 79 -10.35 8.44 -2.89
C PRO A 79 -10.74 7.25 -2.01
N LEU A 80 -9.71 6.58 -1.47
CA LEU A 80 -9.80 5.48 -0.51
C LEU A 80 -9.63 6.01 0.91
N ARG A 81 -10.59 6.84 1.31
CA ARG A 81 -10.68 7.42 2.64
C ARG A 81 -12.13 7.34 3.13
N GLY A 82 -12.31 7.21 4.43
CA GLY A 82 -13.63 7.21 5.07
C GLY A 82 -13.98 5.90 5.76
N GLU A 83 -15.27 5.64 5.96
CA GLU A 83 -15.73 4.47 6.70
C GLU A 83 -15.58 3.17 5.90
N ALA A 84 -15.12 2.12 6.59
CA ALA A 84 -15.05 0.77 6.07
C ALA A 84 -15.40 -0.25 7.18
N VAL A 85 -15.78 -1.45 6.76
CA VAL A 85 -16.09 -2.57 7.66
C VAL A 85 -14.89 -3.50 7.74
N LEU A 86 -14.43 -3.82 8.94
CA LEU A 86 -13.33 -4.76 9.17
C LEU A 86 -13.80 -6.20 8.88
N LEU A 87 -13.24 -6.83 7.85
CA LEU A 87 -13.60 -8.20 7.44
C LEU A 87 -12.79 -9.25 8.19
N THR A 88 -11.51 -8.98 8.42
CA THR A 88 -10.61 -9.89 9.15
C THR A 88 -9.40 -9.13 9.65
N TRP A 89 -8.76 -9.64 10.71
CA TRP A 89 -7.59 -9.04 11.31
C TRP A 89 -6.61 -10.08 11.82
N THR A 90 -5.36 -9.66 12.00
CA THR A 90 -4.31 -10.45 12.65
C THR A 90 -3.37 -9.52 13.42
N LYS A 91 -2.70 -10.04 14.44
CA LYS A 91 -1.69 -9.32 15.21
C LYS A 91 -0.35 -10.03 15.05
N VAL A 92 0.64 -9.31 14.52
CA VAL A 92 2.00 -9.82 14.30
C VAL A 92 2.85 -9.45 15.50
N TYR A 93 3.32 -10.46 16.22
CA TYR A 93 4.15 -10.31 17.42
C TYR A 93 5.65 -10.43 17.10
N ASN A 94 6.01 -11.16 16.05
CA ASN A 94 7.41 -11.35 15.64
C ASN A 94 7.81 -10.27 14.63
N LEU A 95 7.93 -9.03 15.11
CA LEU A 95 8.30 -7.90 14.25
C LEU A 95 9.79 -7.93 13.91
N PRO A 96 10.17 -7.62 12.65
CA PRO A 96 11.58 -7.47 12.29
C PRO A 96 12.28 -6.36 13.07
N GLU A 97 13.60 -6.43 13.12
CA GLU A 97 14.45 -5.38 13.69
C GLU A 97 14.12 -3.99 13.08
N GLY A 98 13.99 -2.99 13.94
CA GLY A 98 13.59 -1.62 13.57
C GLY A 98 12.13 -1.26 13.83
N TYR A 99 11.32 -2.17 14.40
CA TYR A 99 10.00 -1.82 14.96
C TYR A 99 10.06 -1.81 16.48
N MET A 100 9.97 -0.63 17.09
CA MET A 100 9.97 -0.44 18.55
C MET A 100 8.56 -0.60 19.15
N LYS A 101 7.81 -1.62 18.72
CA LYS A 101 6.45 -1.94 19.22
C LYS A 101 6.37 -3.43 19.58
N PRO A 102 5.59 -3.83 20.59
CA PRO A 102 5.45 -5.24 20.99
C PRO A 102 4.66 -6.07 19.98
N SER A 103 3.80 -5.43 19.18
CA SER A 103 3.06 -6.07 18.10
C SER A 103 2.51 -5.02 17.13
N LEU A 104 2.15 -5.45 15.91
CA LEU A 104 1.40 -4.64 14.95
C LEU A 104 0.10 -5.35 14.56
N GLY A 105 -1.00 -4.60 14.52
CA GLY A 105 -2.26 -5.06 13.97
C GLY A 105 -2.28 -4.90 12.45
N PHE A 106 -2.87 -5.87 11.75
CA PHE A 106 -3.17 -5.79 10.33
C PHE A 106 -4.63 -6.17 10.11
N GLY A 107 -5.28 -5.49 9.18
CA GLY A 107 -6.68 -5.73 8.84
C GLY A 107 -6.92 -5.78 7.35
N ILE A 108 -8.02 -6.42 6.96
CA ILE A 108 -8.63 -6.26 5.64
C ILE A 108 -10.00 -5.61 5.87
N VAL A 109 -10.25 -4.48 5.22
CA VAL A 109 -11.51 -3.75 5.33
C VAL A 109 -12.25 -3.75 4.00
N GLN A 110 -13.57 -3.55 4.05
CA GLN A 110 -14.41 -3.34 2.87
C GLN A 110 -15.14 -2.00 2.96
N PHE A 111 -14.97 -1.16 1.95
CA PHE A 111 -15.69 0.10 1.81
C PHE A 111 -17.13 -0.14 1.33
N ALA A 112 -18.01 0.86 1.49
CA ALA A 112 -19.41 0.79 1.04
C ALA A 112 -19.56 0.50 -0.46
N ASN A 113 -18.57 0.91 -1.27
CA ASN A 113 -18.51 0.66 -2.71
C ASN A 113 -18.02 -0.76 -3.08
N GLY A 114 -17.83 -1.65 -2.09
CA GLY A 114 -17.40 -3.03 -2.29
C GLY A 114 -15.89 -3.24 -2.38
N LEU A 115 -15.10 -2.16 -2.43
CA LEU A 115 -13.64 -2.28 -2.53
C LEU A 115 -13.04 -2.82 -1.23
N ARG A 116 -12.08 -3.75 -1.38
CA ARG A 116 -11.34 -4.34 -0.25
C ARG A 116 -9.89 -3.90 -0.25
N VAL A 117 -9.40 -3.52 0.93
CA VAL A 117 -8.04 -3.01 1.11
C VAL A 117 -7.43 -3.60 2.38
N ALA A 118 -6.12 -3.88 2.33
CA ALA A 118 -5.33 -4.33 3.47
C ALA A 118 -4.43 -3.18 3.98
N GLY A 119 -4.21 -3.14 5.30
CA GLY A 119 -3.48 -2.05 5.96
C GLY A 119 -3.16 -2.36 7.43
N GLN A 120 -2.47 -1.44 8.07
CA GLN A 120 -2.24 -1.50 9.52
C GLN A 120 -3.54 -1.18 10.27
N LEU A 121 -3.75 -1.90 11.37
CA LEU A 121 -4.93 -1.78 12.22
C LEU A 121 -4.49 -1.22 13.57
N GLU A 122 -4.93 0.00 13.87
CA GLU A 122 -4.68 0.71 15.13
C GLU A 122 -5.92 0.64 16.02
N VAL A 123 -6.33 -0.59 16.32
CA VAL A 123 -7.47 -0.90 17.20
C VAL A 123 -7.00 -1.87 18.27
N ASP A 124 -7.23 -1.54 19.54
CA ASP A 124 -6.78 -2.37 20.67
C ASP A 124 -7.52 -3.70 20.76
N GLN A 125 -8.85 -3.66 20.62
CA GLN A 125 -9.75 -4.82 20.68
C GLN A 125 -10.55 -4.92 19.37
N PRO A 126 -9.95 -5.45 18.29
CA PRO A 126 -10.62 -5.55 17.00
C PRO A 126 -11.65 -6.68 16.96
N GLU A 127 -12.82 -6.37 16.41
CA GLU A 127 -13.93 -7.31 16.22
C GLU A 127 -14.28 -7.47 14.75
N PHE A 128 -14.71 -8.67 14.36
CA PHE A 128 -15.23 -8.91 13.02
C PHE A 128 -16.47 -8.07 12.76
N GLY A 129 -16.51 -7.39 11.61
CA GLY A 129 -17.62 -6.53 11.23
C GLY A 129 -17.62 -5.14 11.87
N MET A 130 -16.64 -4.80 12.72
CA MET A 130 -16.57 -3.47 13.30
C MET A 130 -16.33 -2.41 12.21
N LYS A 131 -16.89 -1.22 12.42
CA LYS A 131 -16.60 -0.09 11.54
C LYS A 131 -15.28 0.57 11.94
N VAL A 132 -14.48 0.93 10.94
CA VAL A 132 -13.21 1.63 11.09
C VAL A 132 -13.14 2.79 10.11
N ARG A 133 -12.35 3.80 10.46
CA ARG A 133 -11.97 4.90 9.56
C ARG A 133 -10.69 4.50 8.84
N ALA A 134 -10.76 4.35 7.53
CA ALA A 134 -9.62 4.10 6.67
C ALA A 134 -9.01 5.42 6.18
N ALA A 135 -7.70 5.54 6.34
CA ALA A 135 -6.91 6.65 5.85
C ALA A 135 -5.57 6.14 5.29
N VAL A 136 -4.88 7.01 4.56
CA VAL A 136 -3.49 6.78 4.18
C VAL A 136 -2.61 7.70 5.00
N ASP A 137 -1.65 7.11 5.70
CA ASP A 137 -0.78 7.79 6.65
C ASP A 137 0.56 7.04 6.75
N VAL A 138 1.52 7.57 7.49
CA VAL A 138 2.86 6.97 7.66
C VAL A 138 2.75 5.69 8.48
N VAL A 139 3.02 4.54 7.85
CA VAL A 139 3.00 3.21 8.48
C VAL A 139 4.36 2.80 9.03
N ARG A 140 5.44 3.47 8.61
CA ARG A 140 6.79 3.29 9.12
C ARG A 140 7.63 4.53 8.83
N GLU A 141 8.26 5.06 9.87
CA GLU A 141 9.29 6.10 9.75
C GLU A 141 10.61 5.45 9.27
N GLY A 142 11.19 6.00 8.21
CA GLY A 142 12.47 5.55 7.67
C GLY A 142 13.55 6.61 7.87
N VAL A 143 14.82 6.18 7.92
CA VAL A 143 15.95 7.12 7.90
C VAL A 143 16.04 7.73 6.49
N GLY A 144 15.46 8.91 6.31
CA GLY A 144 15.50 9.70 5.08
C GLY A 144 14.24 9.69 4.21
N GLU A 145 13.31 8.74 4.40
CA GLU A 145 12.02 8.71 3.69
C GLU A 145 10.96 7.95 4.51
N ASP A 146 9.78 8.55 4.67
CA ASP A 146 8.64 7.95 5.35
C ASP A 146 7.86 7.02 4.42
N TYR A 147 7.43 5.88 4.96
CA TYR A 147 6.63 4.90 4.21
C TYR A 147 5.15 5.10 4.52
N CYS A 148 4.38 5.58 3.53
CA CYS A 148 2.92 5.70 3.64
C CYS A 148 2.21 4.37 3.34
N GLY A 149 1.10 4.12 4.02
CA GLY A 149 0.28 2.92 3.90
C GLY A 149 -1.15 3.17 4.37
N PHE A 150 -2.02 2.19 4.21
CA PHE A 150 -3.35 2.26 4.82
C PHE A 150 -3.26 2.05 6.33
N ILE A 151 -3.90 2.96 7.07
CA ILE A 151 -4.13 2.83 8.51
C ILE A 151 -5.63 2.83 8.76
N PHE A 152 -6.07 1.87 9.58
CA PHE A 152 -7.44 1.73 10.04
C PHE A 152 -7.51 2.08 11.51
N LYS A 153 -8.24 3.16 11.82
CA LYS A 153 -8.48 3.66 13.17
C LYS A 153 -9.95 3.42 13.56
N PRO A 154 -10.30 3.37 14.86
CA PRO A 154 -11.69 3.42 15.29
C PRO A 154 -12.42 4.63 14.68
N LEU A 155 -13.73 4.54 14.45
CA LEU A 155 -14.50 5.66 13.87
C LEU A 155 -14.44 6.93 14.73
N GLU A 156 -14.38 6.76 16.05
CA GLU A 156 -13.89 7.66 17.10
C GLU A 156 -14.12 6.93 18.44
N GLY A 157 -13.37 7.31 19.46
CA GLY A 157 -13.76 7.19 20.86
C GLY A 157 -14.10 8.58 21.37
#